data_AF-A0A8H7W558-F1
#
_entry.id   AF-A0A8H7W558-F1
#
_cell.length_a   1.000
_cell.length_b   1.000
_cell.length_c   1.000
_cell.angle_alpha   90.00
_cell.angle_beta   90.00
_cell.angle_gamma   90.00
#
_symmetry.space_group_name_H-M   'P 1'
#
loop_
_entity.id
_entity.type
_entity.pdbx_description
1 polymer ?
#
loop_
_entity_poly.entity_id
_entity_poly.type
_entity_poly.pdbx_seq_one_letter_code
_entity_poly.pdbx_strand_id
1 'polypeptide(L)'
;MRDMYHSTKNITDEQVYEAAHFFSAIYGIWGQSAVENMGSPVKAGTRVKISPKLLWKKILPEGAENTYITTTRGTELLGIIFATRWMYKRDITVWVTQLCVHREHRNEGIAKSLLASLKTGNDYAVGILSPHPFSISAVARAFGKGVEDIDLGVMKLEAKDVMATCPVTYVRDAKLRGALLEDQPSDGTISCADTQFWVDHGEPDEALSVMKDKGVTWPLGFLPEGHEYLLLVKLESRVES
;
A
#
# COMPACT_ATOMS: atom_id res chain seq x y z
N MET A 1 17.22 14.31 18.01
CA MET A 1 15.85 14.40 18.54
C MET A 1 15.20 13.03 18.39
N ARG A 2 14.32 12.58 19.30
CA ARG A 2 13.69 11.25 19.18
C ARG A 2 12.48 11.32 18.25
N ASP A 3 12.21 10.22 17.54
CA ASP A 3 11.02 10.08 16.71
C ASP A 3 9.78 9.92 17.59
N MET A 4 8.71 10.62 17.24
CA MET A 4 7.42 10.59 17.91
C MET A 4 6.39 9.93 16.99
N TYR A 5 5.53 9.10 17.56
CA TYR A 5 4.49 8.38 16.84
C TYR A 5 3.12 8.77 17.36
N HIS A 6 2.21 9.07 16.44
CA HIS A 6 0.82 9.37 16.78
C HIS A 6 -0.10 8.46 15.96
N SER A 7 -1.15 7.95 16.59
CA SER A 7 -2.18 7.14 15.95
C SER A 7 -3.55 7.68 16.38
N THR A 8 -4.45 7.88 15.42
CA THR A 8 -5.83 8.31 15.68
C THR A 8 -6.81 7.63 14.74
N LYS A 9 -8.03 7.43 15.22
CA LYS A 9 -9.21 7.05 14.41
C LYS A 9 -10.13 8.26 14.15
N ASN A 10 -9.98 9.33 14.92
CA ASN A 10 -10.69 10.59 14.74
C ASN A 10 -9.81 11.50 13.86
N ILE A 11 -9.89 11.28 12.56
CA ILE A 11 -9.07 11.98 11.56
C ILE A 11 -9.68 13.36 11.31
N THR A 12 -8.90 14.43 11.43
CA THR A 12 -9.36 15.82 11.22
C THR A 12 -9.05 16.34 9.82
N ASP A 13 -9.68 17.46 9.44
CA ASP A 13 -9.41 18.12 8.16
C ASP A 13 -7.96 18.64 8.06
N GLU A 14 -7.39 19.11 9.17
CA GLU A 14 -5.99 19.55 9.22
C GLU A 14 -5.04 18.38 8.96
N GLN A 15 -5.31 17.21 9.55
CA GLN A 15 -4.51 16.01 9.34
C GLN A 15 -4.60 15.52 7.90
N VAL A 16 -5.79 15.54 7.30
CA VAL A 16 -5.96 15.20 5.89
C VAL A 16 -5.27 16.21 4.98
N TYR A 17 -5.32 17.49 5.32
CA TYR A 17 -4.61 18.54 4.60
C TYR A 17 -3.09 18.31 4.61
N GLU A 18 -2.51 18.07 5.79
CA GLU A 18 -1.09 17.78 5.96
C GLU A 18 -0.68 16.51 5.20
N ALA A 19 -1.45 15.43 5.33
CA ALA A 19 -1.18 14.17 4.66
C ALA A 19 -1.24 14.30 3.12
N ALA A 20 -2.21 15.05 2.59
CA ALA A 20 -2.33 15.31 1.16
C ALA A 20 -1.12 16.10 0.62
N HIS A 21 -0.63 17.09 1.38
CA HIS A 21 0.58 17.84 1.02
C HIS A 21 1.82 16.95 1.06
N PHE A 22 1.98 16.19 2.14
CA PHE A 22 3.10 15.27 2.32
C PHE A 22 3.16 14.24 1.19
N PHE A 23 2.06 13.53 0.93
CA PHE A 23 1.94 12.58 -0.19
C PHE A 23 2.32 13.21 -1.53
N SER A 24 1.73 14.38 -1.84
CA SER A 24 1.92 15.06 -3.12
C SER A 24 3.35 15.56 -3.33
N ALA A 25 4.11 15.76 -2.26
CA ALA A 25 5.51 16.16 -2.32
C ALA A 25 6.45 14.98 -2.60
N ILE A 26 6.16 13.79 -2.07
CA ILE A 26 7.17 12.72 -1.98
C ILE A 26 6.86 11.43 -2.73
N TYR A 27 5.60 11.15 -3.07
CA TYR A 27 5.19 9.82 -3.51
C TYR A 27 5.87 9.38 -4.82
N GLY A 28 5.32 9.76 -5.97
CA GLY A 28 5.81 9.37 -7.29
C GLY A 28 5.56 10.46 -8.31
N ILE A 29 5.91 10.17 -9.56
CA ILE A 29 5.60 11.01 -10.72
C ILE A 29 4.72 10.23 -11.68
N TRP A 30 3.94 10.92 -12.51
CA TRP A 30 3.18 10.28 -13.56
C TRP A 30 4.09 9.76 -14.68
N GLY A 31 3.84 8.53 -15.15
CA GLY A 31 4.51 7.95 -16.31
C GLY A 31 3.96 8.52 -17.63
N GLN A 32 4.55 8.11 -18.75
CA GLN A 32 4.12 8.56 -20.08
C GLN A 32 2.68 8.13 -20.39
N SER A 33 2.34 6.89 -20.08
CA SER A 33 1.00 6.31 -20.28
C SER A 33 -0.10 7.02 -19.49
N ALA A 34 0.23 7.78 -18.44
CA ALA A 34 -0.75 8.59 -17.72
C ALA A 34 -1.34 9.69 -18.61
N VAL A 35 -0.54 10.27 -19.51
CA VAL A 35 -1.00 11.31 -20.44
C VAL A 35 -2.04 10.75 -21.40
N GLU A 36 -1.80 9.53 -21.89
CA GLU A 36 -2.65 8.84 -22.87
C GLU A 36 -3.95 8.34 -22.23
N ASN A 37 -3.87 7.76 -21.03
CA ASN A 37 -5.00 7.10 -20.38
C ASN A 37 -5.85 8.03 -19.50
N MET A 38 -5.28 9.12 -18.97
CA MET A 38 -6.00 10.03 -18.06
C MET A 38 -6.31 11.40 -18.68
N GLY A 39 -5.57 11.79 -19.72
CA GLY A 39 -5.74 13.07 -20.39
C GLY A 39 -5.36 14.31 -19.54
N SER A 40 -5.65 15.49 -20.07
CA SER A 40 -5.40 16.76 -19.38
C SER A 40 -6.15 16.85 -18.04
N PRO A 41 -5.52 17.33 -16.95
CA PRO A 41 -4.24 18.05 -16.90
C PRO A 41 -3.01 17.19 -16.56
N VAL A 42 -3.09 15.86 -16.68
CA VAL A 42 -1.97 14.95 -16.32
C VAL A 42 -0.80 15.15 -17.28
N LYS A 43 0.40 15.28 -16.71
CA LYS A 43 1.66 15.45 -17.44
C LYS A 43 2.69 14.46 -16.92
N ALA A 44 3.30 13.70 -17.83
CA ALA A 44 4.42 12.82 -17.50
C ALA A 44 5.55 13.59 -16.81
N GLY A 45 6.23 12.94 -15.86
CA GLY A 45 7.32 13.55 -15.07
C GLY A 45 6.86 14.50 -13.96
N THR A 46 5.56 14.83 -13.87
CA THR A 46 5.05 15.66 -12.77
C THR A 46 4.62 14.82 -11.58
N ARG A 47 4.71 15.40 -10.36
CA ARG A 47 4.30 14.72 -9.13
C ARG A 47 2.85 14.27 -9.18
N VAL A 48 2.61 13.04 -8.72
CA VAL A 48 1.27 12.58 -8.39
C VAL A 48 0.75 13.45 -7.25
N LYS A 49 -0.40 14.11 -7.45
CA LYS A 49 -1.03 14.97 -6.45
C LYS A 49 -2.36 14.39 -6.02
N ILE A 50 -2.68 14.53 -4.74
CA ILE A 50 -3.99 14.24 -4.18
C ILE A 50 -4.48 15.46 -3.42
N SER A 51 -5.73 15.86 -3.65
CA SER A 51 -6.36 16.93 -2.87
C SER A 51 -6.95 16.35 -1.58
N PRO A 52 -7.10 17.15 -0.51
CA PRO A 52 -7.78 16.71 0.72
C PRO A 52 -9.16 16.10 0.45
N LYS A 53 -9.94 16.73 -0.43
CA LYS A 53 -11.25 16.24 -0.87
C LYS A 53 -11.17 14.86 -1.53
N LEU A 54 -10.16 14.63 -2.38
CA LEU A 54 -9.99 13.35 -3.04
C LEU A 54 -9.48 12.28 -2.07
N LEU A 55 -8.64 12.66 -1.11
CA LEU A 55 -8.16 11.78 -0.05
C LEU A 55 -9.33 11.26 0.79
N TRP A 56 -10.19 12.16 1.28
CA TRP A 56 -11.45 11.78 1.94
C TRP A 56 -12.27 10.82 1.08
N LYS A 57 -12.49 11.16 -0.20
CA LYS A 57 -13.35 10.37 -1.08
C LYS A 57 -12.79 8.97 -1.43
N LYS A 58 -11.47 8.84 -1.60
CA LYS A 58 -10.84 7.65 -2.21
C LYS A 58 -10.07 6.78 -1.22
N ILE A 59 -9.54 7.38 -0.15
CA ILE A 59 -8.60 6.74 0.78
C ILE A 59 -9.26 6.49 2.14
N LEU A 60 -10.21 7.35 2.53
CA LEU A 60 -10.88 7.33 3.82
C LEU A 60 -12.40 7.16 3.64
N PRO A 61 -12.89 5.97 3.24
CA PRO A 61 -14.31 5.74 3.04
C PRO A 61 -15.12 6.11 4.28
N GLU A 62 -16.19 6.86 4.08
CA GLU A 62 -17.09 7.32 5.14
C GLU A 62 -17.73 6.13 5.86
N GLY A 63 -17.81 6.18 7.19
CA GLY A 63 -18.38 5.12 8.02
C GLY A 63 -17.49 3.88 8.19
N ALA A 64 -16.33 3.81 7.54
CA ALA A 64 -15.36 2.74 7.77
C ALA A 64 -14.46 3.03 8.98
N GLU A 65 -13.88 1.97 9.57
CA GLU A 65 -12.91 2.10 10.64
C GLU A 65 -11.54 2.49 10.07
N ASN A 66 -11.34 3.79 9.85
CA ASN A 66 -10.08 4.33 9.33
C ASN A 66 -9.10 4.65 10.46
N THR A 67 -7.82 4.45 10.21
CA THR A 67 -6.72 4.78 11.12
C THR A 67 -5.69 5.63 10.38
N TYR A 68 -5.29 6.73 11.00
CA TYR A 68 -4.17 7.56 10.56
C TYR A 68 -3.03 7.45 11.56
N ILE A 69 -1.82 7.17 11.07
CA ILE A 69 -0.60 7.07 11.87
C ILE A 69 0.46 7.98 11.28
N THR A 70 1.15 8.75 12.12
CA THR A 70 2.26 9.61 11.71
C THR A 70 3.52 9.32 12.51
N THR A 71 4.65 9.63 11.89
CA THR A 71 5.94 9.72 12.57
C THR A 71 6.53 11.10 12.34
N THR A 72 6.93 11.78 13.42
CA THR A 72 7.61 13.07 13.35
C THR A 72 8.95 13.04 14.07
N ARG A 73 9.87 13.91 13.65
CA ARG A 73 11.12 14.20 14.36
C ARG A 73 11.16 15.69 14.64
N GLY A 74 10.77 16.07 15.85
CA GLY A 74 10.46 17.46 16.16
C GLY A 74 9.18 17.89 15.44
N THR A 75 9.28 18.95 14.62
CA THR A 75 8.17 19.46 13.80
C THR A 75 8.13 18.86 12.40
N GLU A 76 9.12 18.05 12.02
CA GLU A 76 9.20 17.46 10.68
C GLU A 76 8.38 16.17 10.62
N LEU A 77 7.44 16.10 9.67
CA LEU A 77 6.71 14.88 9.35
C LEU A 77 7.57 13.96 8.49
N LEU A 78 7.86 12.76 9.00
CA LEU A 78 8.76 11.80 8.35
C LEU A 78 8.02 10.68 7.62
N GLY A 79 6.79 10.38 8.02
CA GLY A 79 6.00 9.35 7.37
C GLY A 79 4.58 9.26 7.87
N ILE A 80 3.73 8.67 7.04
CA ILE A 80 2.30 8.48 7.29
C ILE A 80 1.85 7.08 6.90
N ILE A 81 0.83 6.59 7.59
CA ILE A 81 -0.01 5.47 7.18
C ILE A 81 -1.48 5.89 7.22
N PHE A 82 -2.21 5.55 6.16
CA PHE A 82 -3.65 5.35 6.24
C PHE A 82 -3.96 3.87 6.11
N ALA A 83 -4.87 3.39 6.96
CA ALA A 83 -5.39 2.04 6.89
C ALA A 83 -6.89 2.00 7.22
N THR A 84 -7.58 1.03 6.64
CA THR A 84 -9.01 0.80 6.88
C THR A 84 -9.22 -0.61 7.41
N ARG A 85 -10.02 -0.75 8.47
CA ARG A 85 -10.46 -2.03 9.03
C ARG A 85 -11.92 -2.33 8.70
N TRP A 86 -12.23 -3.59 8.45
CA TRP A 86 -13.60 -4.07 8.31
C TRP A 86 -13.70 -5.55 8.65
N MET A 87 -14.95 -6.00 8.85
CA MET A 87 -15.25 -7.40 9.09
C MET A 87 -15.28 -8.19 7.79
N TYR A 88 -14.54 -9.28 7.73
CA TYR A 88 -14.53 -10.27 6.66
C TYR A 88 -14.61 -11.67 7.26
N LYS A 89 -15.59 -12.49 6.85
CA LYS A 89 -15.83 -13.85 7.37
C LYS A 89 -15.87 -13.98 8.91
N ARG A 90 -16.29 -12.91 9.61
CA ARG A 90 -16.33 -12.77 11.09
C ARG A 90 -15.00 -12.44 11.77
N ASP A 91 -13.96 -12.17 11.00
CA ASP A 91 -12.69 -11.66 11.50
C ASP A 91 -12.40 -10.23 10.99
N ILE A 92 -11.39 -9.58 11.57
CA ILE A 92 -11.00 -8.22 11.20
C ILE A 92 -9.92 -8.25 10.12
N THR A 93 -10.20 -7.67 8.96
CA THR A 93 -9.18 -7.44 7.92
C THR A 93 -8.74 -5.98 7.95
N VAL A 94 -7.46 -5.74 7.69
CA VAL A 94 -6.87 -4.40 7.55
C VAL A 94 -6.39 -4.21 6.12
N TRP A 95 -6.59 -3.03 5.57
CA TRP A 95 -5.98 -2.64 4.31
C TRP A 95 -5.17 -1.37 4.47
N VAL A 96 -3.89 -1.41 4.10
CA VAL A 96 -3.04 -0.22 4.05
C VAL A 96 -3.31 0.48 2.73
N THR A 97 -3.99 1.62 2.79
CA THR A 97 -4.36 2.42 1.61
C THR A 97 -3.27 3.40 1.20
N GLN A 98 -2.48 3.88 2.17
CA GLN A 98 -1.28 4.68 1.91
C GLN A 98 -0.20 4.35 2.94
N LEU A 99 1.02 4.18 2.46
CA LEU A 99 2.24 4.12 3.26
C LEU A 99 3.28 5.01 2.58
N CYS A 100 3.65 6.10 3.23
CA CYS A 100 4.58 7.07 2.68
C CYS A 100 5.65 7.42 3.71
N VAL A 101 6.92 7.38 3.29
CA VAL A 101 8.08 7.79 4.10
C VAL A 101 8.88 8.80 3.30
N HIS A 102 9.24 9.90 3.96
CA HIS A 102 10.04 10.96 3.37
C HIS A 102 11.32 10.40 2.77
N ARG A 103 11.66 10.84 1.55
CA ARG A 103 12.72 10.23 0.72
C ARG A 103 14.07 10.17 1.43
N GLU A 104 14.42 11.24 2.13
CA GLU A 104 15.70 11.39 2.84
C GLU A 104 15.81 10.49 4.08
N HIS A 105 14.69 10.02 4.62
CA HIS A 105 14.65 9.18 5.83
C HIS A 105 14.26 7.73 5.50
N ARG A 106 14.28 7.35 4.21
CA ARG A 106 14.09 5.95 3.81
C ARG A 106 15.26 5.10 4.30
N ASN A 107 15.01 3.82 4.55
CA ASN A 107 15.96 2.88 5.16
C ASN A 107 16.33 3.14 6.63
N GLU A 108 15.71 4.13 7.30
CA GLU A 108 15.89 4.36 8.75
C GLU A 108 14.92 3.53 9.63
N GLY A 109 14.15 2.62 9.04
CA GLY A 109 13.18 1.81 9.77
C GLY A 109 11.85 2.51 10.08
N ILE A 110 11.60 3.72 9.58
CA ILE A 110 10.35 4.47 9.81
C ILE A 110 9.11 3.68 9.37
N ALA A 111 9.12 3.11 8.16
CA ALA A 111 7.99 2.29 7.66
C ALA A 111 7.70 1.11 8.59
N LYS A 112 8.74 0.46 9.11
CA LYS A 112 8.61 -0.65 10.06
C LYS A 112 7.94 -0.19 11.36
N SER A 113 8.36 0.96 11.90
CA SER A 113 7.79 1.50 13.13
C SER A 113 6.34 1.95 12.93
N LEU A 114 6.01 2.61 11.82
CA LEU A 114 4.64 2.97 11.47
C LEU A 114 3.74 1.73 11.38
N LEU A 115 4.17 0.68 10.68
CA LEU A 115 3.43 -0.58 10.55
C LEU A 115 3.32 -1.34 11.88
N ALA A 116 4.33 -1.24 12.75
CA ALA A 116 4.26 -1.81 14.10
C ALA A 116 3.17 -1.12 14.93
N SER A 117 3.05 0.21 14.84
CA SER A 117 1.96 0.97 15.48
C SER A 117 0.58 0.68 14.92
N LEU A 118 0.48 0.12 13.71
CA LEU A 118 -0.79 -0.28 13.11
C LEU A 118 -1.33 -1.59 13.71
N LYS A 119 -0.47 -2.48 14.22
CA LYS A 119 -0.87 -3.82 14.69
C LYS A 119 -1.77 -3.75 15.92
N THR A 120 -2.88 -4.50 15.89
CA THR A 120 -3.78 -4.64 17.05
C THR A 120 -3.66 -6.01 17.74
N GLY A 121 -3.12 -7.01 17.04
CA GLY A 121 -3.02 -8.40 17.53
C GLY A 121 -4.23 -9.28 17.21
N ASN A 122 -5.34 -8.70 16.75
CA ASN A 122 -6.60 -9.39 16.44
C ASN A 122 -6.97 -9.33 14.95
N ASP A 123 -6.06 -8.82 14.11
CA ASP A 123 -6.26 -8.74 12.67
C ASP A 123 -6.10 -10.15 12.06
N TYR A 124 -7.00 -10.57 11.17
CA TYR A 124 -6.94 -11.84 10.43
C TYR A 124 -6.06 -11.76 9.20
N ALA A 125 -6.12 -10.65 8.49
CA ALA A 125 -5.29 -10.42 7.32
C ALA A 125 -4.97 -8.92 7.15
N VAL A 126 -3.84 -8.65 6.50
CA VAL A 126 -3.43 -7.30 6.11
C VAL A 126 -3.11 -7.28 4.62
N GLY A 127 -3.76 -6.39 3.89
CA GLY A 127 -3.54 -6.21 2.46
C GLY A 127 -2.98 -4.84 2.09
N ILE A 128 -2.37 -4.76 0.92
CA ILE A 128 -1.89 -3.53 0.30
C ILE A 128 -1.86 -3.69 -1.23
N LEU A 129 -2.20 -2.59 -1.92
CA LEU A 129 -1.83 -2.35 -3.32
C LEU A 129 -0.76 -1.27 -3.32
N SER A 130 0.36 -1.54 -4.01
CA SER A 130 1.40 -0.54 -4.20
C SER A 130 2.24 -0.83 -5.44
N PRO A 131 2.66 0.19 -6.21
CA PRO A 131 3.64 0.00 -7.26
C PRO A 131 5.04 -0.25 -6.68
N HIS A 132 5.29 0.09 -5.41
CA HIS A 132 6.64 0.17 -4.86
C HIS A 132 7.03 -1.09 -4.07
N PRO A 133 8.10 -1.81 -4.48
CA PRO A 133 8.55 -3.04 -3.82
C PRO A 133 8.89 -2.90 -2.33
N PHE A 134 9.47 -1.77 -1.91
CA PHE A 134 9.75 -1.51 -0.50
C PHE A 134 8.48 -1.40 0.35
N SER A 135 7.38 -0.87 -0.18
CA SER A 135 6.09 -0.82 0.54
C SER A 135 5.52 -2.22 0.75
N ILE A 136 5.50 -3.03 -0.31
CA ILE A 136 5.12 -4.45 -0.25
C ILE A 136 6.00 -5.19 0.76
N SER A 137 7.32 -5.01 0.66
CA SER A 137 8.29 -5.66 1.55
C SER A 137 8.14 -5.24 3.00
N ALA A 138 7.84 -3.97 3.25
CA ALA A 138 7.61 -3.46 4.60
C ALA A 138 6.36 -4.10 5.21
N VAL A 139 5.24 -4.18 4.47
CA VAL A 139 4.02 -4.86 4.93
C VAL A 139 4.25 -6.36 5.15
N ALA A 140 4.85 -7.05 4.18
CA ALA A 140 5.15 -8.48 4.27
C ALA A 140 6.03 -8.82 5.48
N ARG A 141 7.05 -7.98 5.77
CA ARG A 141 7.93 -8.18 6.92
C ARG A 141 7.30 -7.76 8.24
N ALA A 142 6.47 -6.71 8.23
CA ALA A 142 5.79 -6.26 9.43
C ALA A 142 4.76 -7.30 9.87
N PHE A 143 3.95 -7.82 8.95
CA PHE A 143 2.80 -8.67 9.28
C PHE A 143 3.03 -10.17 9.05
N GLY A 144 4.11 -10.56 8.38
CA GLY A 144 4.49 -11.94 8.16
C GLY A 144 6.01 -12.14 8.32
N LYS A 145 6.57 -13.02 7.49
CA LYS A 145 7.99 -13.42 7.56
C LYS A 145 8.89 -12.71 6.53
N GLY A 146 8.31 -11.83 5.71
CA GLY A 146 9.00 -11.16 4.59
C GLY A 146 8.44 -11.56 3.24
N VAL A 147 8.95 -10.93 2.17
CA VAL A 147 8.51 -11.25 0.80
C VAL A 147 8.99 -12.62 0.34
N GLU A 148 10.03 -13.14 0.98
CA GLU A 148 10.64 -14.43 0.65
C GLU A 148 9.77 -15.63 1.07
N ASP A 149 8.79 -15.40 1.96
CA ASP A 149 7.94 -16.43 2.57
C ASP A 149 6.46 -16.01 2.53
N ILE A 150 6.04 -15.44 1.39
CA ILE A 150 4.63 -15.11 1.14
C ILE A 150 3.87 -16.39 0.78
N ASP A 151 2.75 -16.63 1.47
CA ASP A 151 1.81 -17.69 1.13
C ASP A 151 0.94 -17.29 -0.07
N LEU A 152 1.43 -17.61 -1.27
CA LEU A 152 0.70 -17.38 -2.51
C LEU A 152 -0.61 -18.20 -2.58
N GLY A 153 -0.70 -19.34 -1.88
CA GLY A 153 -1.91 -20.16 -1.84
C GLY A 153 -3.05 -19.44 -1.12
N VAL A 154 -2.76 -18.81 0.01
CA VAL A 154 -3.70 -17.93 0.72
C VAL A 154 -4.12 -16.75 -0.16
N MET A 155 -3.17 -16.09 -0.82
CA MET A 155 -3.51 -14.97 -1.72
C MET A 155 -4.43 -15.41 -2.86
N LYS A 156 -4.16 -16.56 -3.50
CA LYS A 156 -5.02 -17.13 -4.53
C LYS A 156 -6.44 -17.40 -4.04
N LEU A 157 -6.58 -17.88 -2.81
CA LEU A 157 -7.88 -18.25 -2.23
C LEU A 157 -8.69 -17.05 -1.75
N GLU A 158 -8.04 -16.08 -1.10
CA GLU A 158 -8.73 -15.05 -0.31
C GLU A 158 -8.72 -13.66 -0.95
N ALA A 159 -7.74 -13.32 -1.80
CA ALA A 159 -7.54 -11.94 -2.25
C ALA A 159 -8.75 -11.35 -2.97
N LYS A 160 -9.42 -12.15 -3.81
CA LYS A 160 -10.63 -11.74 -4.54
C LYS A 160 -11.77 -11.33 -3.60
N ASP A 161 -12.09 -12.18 -2.64
CA ASP A 161 -13.20 -11.95 -1.72
C ASP A 161 -12.88 -10.84 -0.72
N VAL A 162 -11.62 -10.77 -0.25
CA VAL A 162 -11.15 -9.68 0.61
C VAL A 162 -11.27 -8.34 -0.10
N MET A 163 -10.76 -8.22 -1.33
CA MET A 163 -10.87 -6.97 -2.09
C MET A 163 -12.33 -6.63 -2.40
N ALA A 164 -13.15 -7.60 -2.82
CA ALA A 164 -14.56 -7.38 -3.14
C ALA A 164 -15.40 -6.84 -1.96
N THR A 165 -14.97 -7.12 -0.72
CA THR A 165 -15.62 -6.62 0.51
C THR A 165 -14.97 -5.36 1.07
N CYS A 166 -13.88 -4.88 0.47
CA CYS A 166 -13.15 -3.71 0.96
C CYS A 166 -14.04 -2.45 0.91
N PRO A 167 -14.11 -1.66 2.00
CA PRO A 167 -14.83 -0.39 2.00
C PRO A 167 -14.23 0.63 1.03
N VAL A 168 -12.92 0.51 0.76
CA VAL A 168 -12.16 1.44 -0.06
C VAL A 168 -12.42 1.15 -1.54
N THR A 169 -13.13 2.05 -2.21
CA THR A 169 -13.66 1.83 -3.57
C THR A 169 -12.58 1.49 -4.61
N TYR A 170 -11.41 2.15 -4.59
CA TYR A 170 -10.38 1.85 -5.59
C TYR A 170 -9.80 0.43 -5.42
N VAL A 171 -9.78 -0.09 -4.18
CA VAL A 171 -9.34 -1.46 -3.89
C VAL A 171 -10.41 -2.44 -4.35
N ARG A 172 -11.67 -2.18 -3.98
CA ARG A 172 -12.80 -3.06 -4.29
C ARG A 172 -13.02 -3.23 -5.79
N ASP A 173 -12.86 -2.14 -6.54
CA ASP A 173 -13.17 -2.11 -7.97
C ASP A 173 -11.96 -2.44 -8.85
N ALA A 174 -10.76 -2.61 -8.26
CA ALA A 174 -9.56 -2.98 -8.99
C ALA A 174 -9.67 -4.39 -9.58
N LYS A 175 -9.20 -4.57 -10.82
CA LYS A 175 -9.28 -5.86 -11.49
C LYS A 175 -8.04 -6.68 -11.17
N LEU A 176 -8.21 -7.82 -10.52
CA LEU A 176 -7.13 -8.75 -10.23
C LEU A 176 -6.48 -9.26 -11.51
N ARG A 177 -5.15 -9.30 -11.55
CA ARG A 177 -4.36 -9.74 -12.73
C ARG A 177 -3.17 -10.61 -12.32
N GLY A 178 -2.75 -11.49 -13.23
CA GLY A 178 -1.53 -12.29 -13.10
C GLY A 178 -1.76 -13.78 -12.86
N ALA A 179 -0.68 -14.56 -12.97
CA ALA A 179 -0.69 -16.03 -12.97
C ALA A 179 -1.32 -16.66 -11.73
N LEU A 180 -1.34 -15.93 -10.61
CA LEU A 180 -1.93 -16.40 -9.37
C LEU A 180 -3.46 -16.30 -9.38
N LEU A 181 -4.00 -15.36 -10.15
CA LEU A 181 -5.38 -14.86 -10.05
C LEU A 181 -6.16 -15.07 -11.36
N GLU A 182 -5.48 -15.40 -12.46
CA GLU A 182 -6.01 -15.64 -13.80
C GLU A 182 -5.42 -16.94 -14.40
N ASP A 183 -6.20 -17.63 -15.25
CA ASP A 183 -5.80 -18.93 -15.82
C ASP A 183 -4.77 -18.83 -16.97
N GLN A 184 -4.57 -17.65 -17.56
CA GLN A 184 -3.65 -17.42 -18.70
C GLN A 184 -2.84 -16.11 -18.55
N PRO A 185 -1.74 -16.11 -17.79
CA PRO A 185 -0.87 -14.94 -17.66
C PRO A 185 -0.03 -14.71 -18.93
N SER A 186 0.12 -13.47 -19.38
CA SER A 186 0.75 -13.15 -20.67
C SER A 186 2.18 -12.58 -20.61
N ASP A 187 2.68 -12.18 -19.43
CA ASP A 187 3.90 -11.34 -19.34
C ASP A 187 4.81 -11.62 -18.12
N GLY A 188 4.56 -12.68 -17.35
CA GLY A 188 5.31 -12.99 -16.14
C GLY A 188 4.84 -12.25 -14.88
N THR A 189 3.70 -11.55 -14.96
CA THR A 189 2.96 -11.06 -13.78
C THR A 189 2.45 -12.23 -12.94
N ILE A 190 2.67 -12.20 -11.63
CA ILE A 190 2.16 -13.23 -10.72
C ILE A 190 0.96 -12.71 -9.92
N SER A 191 1.08 -11.56 -9.23
CA SER A 191 0.00 -11.00 -8.41
C SER A 191 0.00 -9.47 -8.41
N CYS A 192 -0.95 -8.89 -9.14
CA CYS A 192 -1.21 -7.47 -9.14
C CYS A 192 -2.71 -7.18 -9.32
N ALA A 193 -3.08 -5.90 -9.31
CA ALA A 193 -4.39 -5.46 -9.75
C ALA A 193 -4.25 -4.25 -10.68
N ASP A 194 -5.09 -4.20 -11.70
CA ASP A 194 -5.32 -3.03 -12.53
C ASP A 194 -6.10 -2.00 -11.70
N THR A 195 -5.37 -1.00 -11.22
CA THR A 195 -5.91 0.12 -10.45
C THR A 195 -6.02 1.39 -11.29
N GLN A 196 -5.68 1.32 -12.59
CA GLN A 196 -5.60 2.46 -13.51
C GLN A 196 -4.69 3.58 -12.96
N PHE A 197 -3.65 3.19 -12.21
CA PHE A 197 -2.74 4.10 -11.53
C PHE A 197 -1.42 4.17 -12.29
N TRP A 198 -1.38 5.07 -13.28
CA TRP A 198 -0.31 5.19 -14.28
C TRP A 198 0.94 5.93 -13.78
N VAL A 199 1.43 5.55 -12.60
CA VAL A 199 2.67 6.09 -12.04
C VAL A 199 3.88 5.60 -12.84
N ASP A 200 4.93 6.41 -12.88
CA ASP A 200 6.22 6.00 -13.42
C ASP A 200 6.84 4.89 -12.56
N HIS A 201 7.33 3.84 -13.19
CA HIS A 201 7.92 2.68 -12.51
C HIS A 201 9.45 2.75 -12.37
N GLY A 202 10.12 3.82 -12.81
CA GLY A 202 11.59 3.91 -12.74
C GLY A 202 12.14 3.76 -11.32
N GLU A 203 11.66 4.59 -10.38
CA GLU A 203 12.05 4.50 -8.96
C GLU A 203 11.63 3.14 -8.32
N PRO A 204 10.41 2.63 -8.54
CA PRO A 204 10.04 1.26 -8.16
C PRO A 204 10.94 0.13 -8.71
N ASP A 205 11.33 0.19 -9.98
CA ASP A 205 12.13 -0.85 -10.66
C ASP A 205 13.59 -0.82 -10.18
N GLU A 206 14.15 0.36 -9.93
CA GLU A 206 15.44 0.52 -9.27
C GLU A 206 15.40 -0.10 -7.86
N ALA A 207 14.34 0.18 -7.09
CA ALA A 207 14.16 -0.42 -5.77
C ALA A 207 14.06 -1.95 -5.84
N LEU A 208 13.36 -2.50 -6.81
CA LEU A 208 13.28 -3.95 -7.04
C LEU A 208 14.66 -4.54 -7.38
N SER A 209 15.43 -3.85 -8.21
CA SER A 209 16.78 -4.27 -8.60
C SER A 209 17.71 -4.32 -7.39
N VAL A 210 17.69 -3.29 -6.54
CA VAL A 210 18.45 -3.25 -5.27
C VAL A 210 18.07 -4.41 -4.35
N MET A 211 16.80 -4.82 -4.30
CA MET A 211 16.37 -5.98 -3.52
C MET A 211 16.94 -7.29 -4.09
N LYS A 212 16.85 -7.47 -5.42
CA LYS A 212 17.38 -8.65 -6.11
C LYS A 212 18.90 -8.78 -5.95
N ASP A 213 19.64 -7.68 -6.04
CA ASP A 213 21.09 -7.66 -5.83
C ASP A 213 21.49 -8.08 -4.40
N LYS A 214 20.60 -7.87 -3.43
CA LYS A 214 20.75 -8.35 -2.04
C LYS A 214 20.31 -9.81 -1.84
N GLY A 215 19.97 -10.52 -2.91
CA GLY A 215 19.55 -11.92 -2.88
C GLY A 215 18.06 -12.14 -2.59
N VAL A 216 17.23 -11.09 -2.62
CA VAL A 216 15.78 -11.25 -2.42
C VAL A 216 15.16 -11.84 -3.69
N THR A 217 14.48 -12.98 -3.55
CA THR A 217 13.66 -13.56 -4.61
C THR A 217 12.30 -12.89 -4.61
N TRP A 218 11.97 -12.17 -5.69
CA TRP A 218 10.70 -11.43 -5.79
C TRP A 218 9.55 -12.34 -6.25
N PRO A 219 8.48 -12.53 -5.44
CA PRO A 219 7.46 -13.53 -5.74
C PRO A 219 6.27 -12.99 -6.54
N LEU A 220 6.13 -11.67 -6.70
CA LEU A 220 4.92 -11.06 -7.30
C LEU A 220 5.02 -10.87 -8.82
N GLY A 221 6.17 -11.23 -9.40
CA GLY A 221 6.40 -11.19 -10.84
C GLY A 221 6.64 -9.78 -11.37
N PHE A 222 6.42 -9.60 -12.67
CA PHE A 222 6.45 -8.31 -13.35
C PHE A 222 5.23 -7.44 -12.96
N LEU A 223 5.38 -6.11 -13.04
CA LEU A 223 4.29 -5.15 -12.82
C LEU A 223 4.01 -4.36 -14.11
N PRO A 224 2.86 -4.59 -14.77
CA PRO A 224 2.45 -3.80 -15.92
C PRO A 224 2.15 -2.35 -15.52
N GLU A 225 2.32 -1.41 -16.44
CA GLU A 225 1.93 -0.02 -16.19
C GLU A 225 0.44 0.10 -15.85
N GLY A 226 0.10 1.07 -15.00
CA GLY A 226 -1.27 1.27 -14.52
C GLY A 226 -1.73 0.29 -13.45
N HIS A 227 -0.89 -0.69 -13.10
CA HIS A 227 -1.19 -1.71 -12.10
C HIS A 227 -0.40 -1.45 -10.81
N GLU A 228 -0.85 -2.08 -9.73
CA GLU A 228 -0.14 -2.11 -8.46
C GLU A 228 0.05 -3.56 -8.00
N TYR A 229 1.21 -3.87 -7.42
CA TYR A 229 1.42 -5.19 -6.82
C TYR A 229 0.39 -5.42 -5.73
N LEU A 230 -0.17 -6.62 -5.72
CA LEU A 230 -1.13 -7.04 -4.72
C LEU A 230 -0.44 -7.96 -3.72
N LEU A 231 -0.51 -7.59 -2.44
CA LEU A 231 -0.11 -8.42 -1.32
C LEU A 231 -1.28 -8.58 -0.35
N LEU A 232 -1.51 -9.81 0.10
CA LEU A 232 -2.38 -10.11 1.23
C LEU A 232 -1.65 -11.08 2.16
N VAL A 233 -1.42 -10.66 3.40
CA VAL A 233 -0.77 -11.46 4.44
C VAL A 233 -1.83 -11.93 5.42
N LYS A 234 -2.05 -13.25 5.51
CA LYS A 234 -2.87 -13.83 6.58
C LYS A 234 -2.04 -13.90 7.86
N LEU A 235 -2.61 -13.45 8.97
CA LEU A 235 -1.97 -13.49 10.27
C LEU A 235 -2.32 -14.81 10.96
N GLU A 236 -1.35 -15.40 11.64
CA GLU A 236 -1.60 -16.54 12.50
C GLU A 236 -2.46 -16.07 13.68
N SER A 237 -3.59 -16.74 13.92
CA SER A 237 -4.38 -16.52 15.13
C SER A 237 -3.49 -16.84 16.32
N ARG A 238 -3.36 -15.93 17.29
CA ARG A 238 -2.77 -16.29 18.57
C ARG A 238 -3.65 -17.37 19.18
N VAL A 239 -3.15 -18.60 19.26
CA VAL A 239 -3.72 -19.58 20.17
C VAL A 239 -3.47 -19.00 21.55
N GLU A 240 -4.53 -18.56 22.23
CA GLU A 240 -4.44 -18.28 23.67
C GLU A 240 -3.91 -19.56 24.33
N SER A 241 -2.76 -19.43 24.98
CA SER A 241 -2.15 -20.50 25.77
C SER A 241 -2.69 -20.45 27.18
#